data_AF-A0A914Y2J6-F1
#
_entry.id   AF-A0A914Y2J6-F1
#
_cell.length_a   1.000
_cell.length_b   1.000
_cell.length_c   1.000
_cell.angle_alpha   90.00
_cell.angle_beta   90.00
_cell.angle_gamma   90.00
#
_symmetry.space_group_name_H-M   'P 1'
#
loop_
_entity.id
_entity.type
_entity.pdbx_description
1 polymer ?
#
loop_
_entity_poly.entity_id
_entity_poly.type
_entity_poly.pdbx_seq_one_letter_code
_entity_poly.pdbx_strand_id
1 'polypeptide(L)'
;MQKHTGILDAIETDELKHARLCELNVIEQVANLCRSTIVQDAWARGQKLMVHGWVYSLKDGRVREMGIDVGSQEELQPAYEKALSYVPRKGKRD
;
A
#
# COMPACT_ATOMS: atom_id res chain seq x y z
N MET A 1 -3.22 2.28 14.92
CA MET A 1 -4.29 1.66 14.10
C MET A 1 -5.46 2.61 13.79
N GLN A 2 -5.26 3.94 13.70
CA GLN A 2 -6.39 4.89 13.63
C GLN A 2 -6.58 5.60 12.28
N LYS A 3 -5.61 5.49 11.36
CA LYS A 3 -5.63 6.23 10.07
C LYS A 3 -6.71 5.78 9.11
N HIS A 4 -7.01 4.48 9.05
CA HIS A 4 -7.90 3.89 8.03
C HIS A 4 -9.21 3.35 8.62
N THR A 5 -9.56 3.72 9.85
CA THR A 5 -10.74 3.22 10.56
C THR A 5 -12.02 3.45 9.75
N GLY A 6 -12.18 4.61 9.10
CA GLY A 6 -13.34 4.88 8.26
C GLY A 6 -13.47 3.98 7.01
N ILE A 7 -12.37 3.45 6.48
CA ILE A 7 -12.40 2.46 5.40
C ILE A 7 -12.81 1.10 5.97
N LEU A 8 -12.28 0.73 7.13
CA LEU A 8 -12.49 -0.59 7.74
C LEU A 8 -13.89 -0.75 8.33
N ASP A 9 -14.46 0.32 8.89
CA ASP A 9 -15.81 0.32 9.48
C ASP A 9 -16.91 0.15 8.42
N ALA A 10 -16.62 0.54 7.17
CA ALA A 10 -17.55 0.41 6.05
C ALA A 10 -17.61 -1.02 5.45
N ILE A 11 -16.79 -1.95 5.94
CA ILE A 11 -16.69 -3.32 5.42
C ILE A 11 -17.59 -4.27 6.23
N GLU A 12 -18.35 -5.09 5.52
CA GLU A 12 -19.45 -5.89 6.08
C GLU A 12 -18.99 -7.15 6.83
N THR A 13 -17.88 -7.78 6.44
CA THR A 13 -17.41 -9.05 7.05
C THR A 13 -16.00 -8.95 7.59
N ASP A 14 -15.72 -9.68 8.66
CA ASP A 14 -14.39 -9.68 9.30
C ASP A 14 -13.31 -10.24 8.37
N GLU A 15 -13.65 -11.22 7.54
CA GLU A 15 -12.75 -11.76 6.51
C GLU A 15 -12.33 -10.69 5.50
N LEU A 16 -13.28 -9.86 5.05
CA LEU A 16 -12.97 -8.74 4.16
C LEU A 16 -12.20 -7.65 4.91
N LYS A 17 -12.52 -7.37 6.19
CA LYS A 17 -11.76 -6.42 7.00
C LYS A 17 -10.30 -6.85 7.15
N HIS A 18 -10.04 -8.13 7.41
CA HIS A 18 -8.68 -8.67 7.48
C HIS A 18 -7.94 -8.52 6.15
N ALA A 19 -8.58 -8.88 5.04
CA ALA A 19 -7.98 -8.71 3.71
C ALA A 19 -7.62 -7.23 3.43
N ARG A 20 -8.54 -6.30 3.72
CA ARG A 20 -8.29 -4.86 3.52
C ARG A 20 -7.24 -4.31 4.48
N LEU A 21 -7.19 -4.80 5.71
CA LEU A 21 -6.14 -4.43 6.66
C LEU A 21 -4.76 -4.85 6.14
N CYS A 22 -4.64 -6.05 5.54
CA CYS A 22 -3.40 -6.48 4.90
C CYS A 22 -2.99 -5.56 3.74
N GLU A 23 -3.94 -5.20 2.87
CA GLU A 23 -3.69 -4.28 1.74
C GLU A 23 -3.23 -2.89 2.23
N LEU A 24 -3.96 -2.31 3.18
CA LEU A 24 -3.62 -1.01 3.79
C LEU A 24 -2.27 -1.05 4.50
N ASN A 25 -1.95 -2.16 5.16
CA ASN A 25 -0.67 -2.35 5.82
C ASN A 25 0.49 -2.34 4.81
N VAL A 26 0.34 -2.95 3.63
CA VAL A 26 1.35 -2.89 2.57
C VAL A 26 1.56 -1.44 2.10
N ILE A 27 0.47 -0.71 1.83
CA ILE A 27 0.54 0.70 1.38
C ILE A 27 1.24 1.57 2.43
N GLU A 28 0.87 1.44 3.71
CA GLU A 28 1.53 2.18 4.79
C GLU A 28 3.01 1.81 4.94
N GLN A 29 3.36 0.53 4.84
CA GLN A 29 4.75 0.10 5.00
C GLN A 29 5.64 0.58 3.85
N VAL A 30 5.13 0.57 2.61
CA VAL A 30 5.84 1.18 1.49
C VAL A 30 6.05 2.67 1.74
N ALA A 31 5.01 3.39 2.18
CA ALA A 31 5.15 4.81 2.49
C ALA A 31 6.14 5.09 3.63
N ASN A 32 6.15 4.26 4.66
CA ASN A 32 7.10 4.37 5.78
C ASN A 32 8.54 4.08 5.32
N LEU A 33 8.73 3.06 4.46
CA LEU A 33 10.04 2.75 3.88
C LEU A 33 10.56 3.93 3.04
N CYS A 34 9.70 4.53 2.20
CA CYS A 34 10.05 5.71 1.39
C CYS A 34 10.37 6.95 2.24
N ARG A 35 9.87 7.03 3.49
CA ARG A 35 10.19 8.08 4.46
C ARG A 35 11.43 7.78 5.31
N SER A 36 12.02 6.59 5.18
CA SER A 36 13.24 6.25 5.91
C SER A 36 14.44 7.00 5.33
N THR A 37 15.40 7.33 6.19
CA THR A 37 16.64 8.02 5.77
C THR A 37 17.41 7.19 4.74
N ILE A 38 17.42 5.86 4.86
CA ILE A 38 18.13 4.96 3.94
C ILE A 38 17.65 5.16 2.49
N VAL A 39 16.33 5.24 2.29
CA VAL A 39 15.73 5.40 0.96
C VAL A 39 15.89 6.83 0.46
N GLN A 40 15.65 7.82 1.33
CA GLN A 40 15.83 9.23 0.98
C GLN A 40 17.28 9.54 0.59
N ASP A 41 18.26 9.04 1.34
CA ASP A 41 19.68 9.19 1.03
C ASP A 41 20.07 8.49 -0.27
N ALA A 42 19.37 7.40 -0.63
CA ALA A 42 19.57 6.71 -1.91
C ALA A 42 19.12 7.57 -3.08
N TRP A 43 17.93 8.15 -3.00
CA TRP A 43 17.44 9.07 -4.01
C TRP A 43 18.28 10.36 -4.07
N ALA A 44 18.64 10.93 -2.92
CA ALA A 44 19.43 12.17 -2.83
C ALA A 44 20.82 12.03 -3.46
N ARG A 45 21.46 10.87 -3.36
CA ARG A 45 22.75 10.59 -4.04
C ARG A 45 22.61 10.17 -5.51
N GLY A 46 21.40 10.21 -6.07
CA GLY A 46 21.12 9.82 -7.46
C GLY A 46 21.16 8.31 -7.71
N GLN A 47 21.08 7.47 -6.67
CA GLN A 47 20.98 6.03 -6.87
C GLN A 47 19.59 5.66 -7.41
N LYS A 48 19.57 4.89 -8.49
CA LYS A 48 18.33 4.33 -9.04
C LYS A 48 17.75 3.30 -8.07
N LEU A 49 16.59 3.59 -7.49
CA LEU A 49 15.87 2.74 -6.55
C LEU A 49 14.36 2.93 -6.75
N MET A 50 13.63 1.81 -6.84
CA MET A 50 12.17 1.76 -6.89
C MET A 50 11.64 0.95 -5.71
N VAL A 51 10.53 1.39 -5.12
CA VAL A 51 9.81 0.65 -4.07
C VAL A 51 8.42 0.29 -4.59
N HIS A 52 8.05 -0.98 -4.49
CA HIS A 52 6.78 -1.55 -4.95
C HIS A 52 6.02 -2.19 -3.80
N GLY A 53 4.68 -2.10 -3.83
CA GLY A 53 3.81 -2.70 -2.83
C GLY A 53 2.94 -3.83 -3.39
N TRP A 54 3.21 -5.07 -3.00
CA TRP A 54 2.43 -6.25 -3.41
C TRP A 54 1.89 -7.03 -2.20
N VAL A 55 0.76 -7.70 -2.38
CA VAL A 55 0.20 -8.66 -1.41
C VAL A 55 -0.05 -9.99 -2.09
N TYR A 56 0.25 -11.08 -1.40
CA TYR A 56 -0.01 -12.44 -1.86
C TYR A 56 -1.13 -13.07 -1.04
N SER A 57 -2.13 -13.62 -1.72
CA SER A 57 -3.25 -14.29 -1.07
C SER A 57 -3.06 -15.80 -1.05
N LEU A 58 -3.04 -16.36 0.16
CA LEU A 58 -2.97 -17.81 0.36
C LEU A 58 -4.26 -18.53 -0.03
N LYS A 59 -5.38 -17.81 -0.15
CA LYS A 59 -6.69 -18.39 -0.47
C LYS A 59 -6.84 -18.77 -1.94
N ASP A 60 -6.26 -17.96 -2.83
CA ASP A 60 -6.40 -18.09 -4.28
C ASP A 60 -5.06 -18.14 -5.02
N GLY A 61 -3.93 -18.04 -4.31
CA GLY A 61 -2.59 -18.12 -4.88
C GLY A 61 -2.21 -16.93 -5.76
N ARG A 62 -2.92 -15.80 -5.67
CA ARG A 62 -2.70 -14.63 -6.53
C ARG A 62 -1.90 -13.55 -5.83
N VAL A 63 -0.93 -13.00 -6.55
CA VAL A 63 -0.27 -11.73 -6.22
C VAL A 63 -1.15 -10.59 -6.71
N ARG A 64 -1.32 -9.57 -5.87
CA ARG A 64 -2.01 -8.34 -6.20
C ARG A 64 -1.07 -7.18 -6.00
N GLU A 65 -1.03 -6.30 -6.99
CA GLU A 65 -0.30 -5.04 -6.90
C GLU A 65 -1.19 -3.97 -6.23
N MET A 66 -0.61 -3.24 -5.28
CA MET A 66 -1.32 -2.21 -4.51
C MET A 66 -1.37 -0.85 -5.21
N GLY A 67 -0.70 -0.71 -6.37
CA GLY A 67 -0.66 0.52 -7.15
C GLY A 67 0.16 1.64 -6.51
N ILE A 68 1.07 1.28 -5.58
CA ILE A 68 2.08 2.16 -4.98
C ILE A 68 3.45 1.77 -5.52
N ASP A 69 3.92 2.56 -6.48
CA ASP A 69 5.22 2.43 -7.13
C ASP A 69 5.93 3.77 -7.00
N VAL A 70 7.08 3.79 -6.31
CA VAL A 70 7.76 5.04 -5.91
C VAL A 70 9.24 4.96 -6.26
N GLY A 71 9.67 5.83 -7.18
CA GLY A 71 11.06 5.96 -7.61
C GLY A 71 11.78 7.20 -7.08
N SER A 72 11.05 8.10 -6.42
CA SER A 72 11.56 9.36 -5.90
C SER A 72 10.70 9.87 -4.75
N GLN A 73 11.20 10.87 -4.02
CA GLN A 73 10.45 11.45 -2.90
C GLN A 73 9.20 12.20 -3.37
N GLU A 74 9.26 12.80 -4.56
CA GLU A 74 8.18 13.57 -5.19
C GLU A 74 7.02 12.67 -5.63
N GLU A 75 7.31 11.42 -6.00
CA GLU A 75 6.30 10.43 -6.43
C GLU A 75 5.50 9.82 -5.26
N LEU A 76 6.01 9.89 -4.02
CA LEU A 76 5.44 9.18 -2.89
C LEU A 76 3.99 9.59 -2.61
N GLN A 77 3.71 10.89 -2.51
CA GLN A 77 2.38 11.36 -2.13
C GLN A 77 1.32 11.04 -3.21
N PRO A 78 1.55 11.31 -4.52
CA PRO A 78 0.65 10.89 -5.58
C PRO A 78 0.41 9.37 -5.63
N ALA A 79 1.48 8.57 -5.48
CA ALA A 79 1.37 7.12 -5.51
C ALA A 79 0.58 6.57 -4.31
N TYR A 80 0.76 7.16 -3.13
CA TYR A 80 0.03 6.78 -1.91
C TYR A 80 -1.48 7.05 -2.05
N GLU A 81 -1.87 8.24 -2.53
CA GLU A 81 -3.27 8.59 -2.75
C GLU A 81 -3.93 7.68 -3.80
N LYS A 82 -3.22 7.43 -4.90
CA LYS A 82 -3.65 6.50 -5.94
C LYS A 82 -3.87 5.09 -5.37
N ALA A 83 -2.93 4.57 -4.60
CA ALA A 83 -3.02 3.25 -3.99
C ALA A 83 -4.22 3.11 -3.02
N LEU A 84 -4.47 4.13 -2.19
CA LEU A 84 -5.64 4.16 -1.30
C LEU A 84 -6.96 4.14 -2.08
N SER A 85 -7.02 4.77 -3.26
CA SER A 85 -8.21 4.77 -4.11
C SER A 85 -8.57 3.39 -4.68
N TYR A 86 -7.57 2.50 -4.82
CA TYR A 86 -7.78 1.13 -5.31
C TYR A 86 -8.18 0.13 -4.24
N VAL A 87 -8.16 0.50 -2.95
CA VAL A 87 -8.59 -0.38 -1.86
C VAL A 87 -10.12 -0.53 -1.90
N PRO A 88 -10.67 -1.71 -2.24
CA PRO A 88 -12.11 -1.85 -2.42
C PRO A 88 -12.84 -1.73 -1.07
N ARG A 89 -13.86 -0.88 -1.00
CA ARG A 89 -14.68 -0.73 0.21
C ARG A 89 -15.72 -1.84 0.38
N LYS A 90 -16.08 -2.51 -0.72
CA LYS A 90 -17.02 -3.64 -0.77
C LYS A 90 -16.56 -4.68 -1.78
N GLY A 91 -17.02 -5.92 -1.62
CA GLY A 91 -16.75 -7.00 -2.57
C GLY A 91 -15.30 -7.54 -2.54
N LYS A 92 -15.04 -8.54 -3.39
CA LYS A 92 -13.70 -9.11 -3.58
C LYS A 92 -12.85 -8.20 -4.48
N ARG A 93 -11.52 -8.30 -4.32
CA ARG A 93 -10.55 -7.71 -5.25
C ARG A 93 -10.21 -8.81 -6.26
N ASP A 94 -10.62 -8.63 -7.51
CA ASP A 94 -10.37 -9.57 -8.60
C ASP A 94 -8.86 -9.76 -8.85
#